data_AF-X1TAK4-F1
#
_entry.id   AF-X1TAK4-F1
#
_cell.length_a   1.000
_cell.length_b   1.000
_cell.length_c   1.000
_cell.angle_alpha   90.00
_cell.angle_beta   90.00
_cell.angle_gamma   90.00
#
_symmetry.space_group_name_H-M   'P 1'
#
loop_
_entity.id
_entity.type
_entity.pdbx_description
1 polymer ?
#
loop_
_entity_poly.entity_id
_entity_poly.type
_entity_poly.pdbx_seq_one_letter_code
_entity_poly.pdbx_strand_id
1 'polypeptide(L)' 'QHDFSMYLGLTGLHSGGQRLIIPNRLVSKLGFWLRKRDSPDGTISMEIYRKSDEALLISKLWGNAVDRDT' A
#
# COMPACT_ATOMS: atom_id res chain seq x y z
N GLN A 1 4.83 -18.09 -8.47
CA GLN A 1 4.65 -16.63 -8.27
C GLN A 1 3.20 -16.44 -7.88
N HIS A 2 2.91 -15.94 -6.67
CA HIS A 2 1.55 -15.63 -6.26
C HIS A 2 1.34 -14.13 -6.44
N ASP A 3 0.47 -13.78 -7.38
CA ASP A 3 0.12 -12.41 -7.71
C ASP A 3 -0.98 -11.94 -6.73
N PHE A 4 -0.68 -10.93 -5.92
CA PHE A 4 -1.64 -10.36 -4.97
C PHE A 4 -2.09 -9.01 -5.51
N SER A 5 -3.25 -8.98 -6.16
CA SER A 5 -3.89 -7.75 -6.60
C SER A 5 -4.73 -7.16 -5.47
N MET A 6 -4.46 -5.92 -5.10
CA MET A 6 -5.24 -5.17 -4.13
C MET A 6 -6.11 -4.15 -4.85
N TYR A 7 -7.41 -4.15 -4.58
CA TYR A 7 -8.38 -3.25 -5.19
C TYR A 7 -8.81 -2.19 -4.19
N LEU A 8 -8.51 -0.93 -4.48
CA LEU A 8 -9.04 0.22 -3.73
C LEU A 8 -10.33 0.68 -4.44
N GLY A 9 -11.50 0.43 -3.84
CA GLY A 9 -12.78 0.99 -4.32
C GLY A 9 -12.84 2.50 -4.08
N LEU A 10 -13.87 3.22 -4.57
CA LEU A 10 -13.99 4.68 -4.49
C LEU A 10 -15.30 5.09 -3.79
N THR A 11 -15.20 5.73 -2.62
CA THR A 11 -16.10 6.71 -1.95
C THR A 11 -15.57 7.09 -0.54
N GLY A 12 -14.79 8.18 -0.43
CA GLY A 12 -14.80 9.05 0.77
C GLY A 12 -13.74 8.87 1.86
N LEU A 13 -13.25 7.66 2.18
CA LEU A 13 -12.14 7.45 3.13
C LEU A 13 -11.50 6.08 2.88
N HIS A 14 -10.68 5.96 1.81
CA HIS A 14 -10.21 4.65 1.34
C HIS A 14 -8.78 4.36 1.77
N SER A 15 -8.59 4.03 3.04
CA SER A 15 -7.41 3.28 3.46
C SER A 15 -7.63 1.80 3.14
N GLY A 16 -6.80 1.26 2.25
CA GLY A 16 -6.73 -0.18 1.97
C GLY A 16 -5.46 -0.75 2.58
N GLY A 17 -5.56 -1.81 3.39
CA GLY A 17 -4.42 -2.56 3.90
C GLY A 17 -4.42 -4.05 3.50
N GLN A 18 -3.25 -4.62 3.26
CA GLN A 18 -3.08 -6.07 3.12
C GLN A 18 -2.24 -6.61 4.27
N ARG A 19 -2.69 -7.70 4.89
CA ARG A 19 -1.88 -8.42 5.89
C ARG A 19 -0.93 -9.37 5.18
N LEU A 20 0.37 -9.16 5.36
CA LEU A 20 1.41 -10.08 4.92
C LEU A 20 1.95 -10.87 6.12
N ILE A 21 2.07 -12.18 5.97
CA ILE A 21 2.69 -13.06 6.98
C ILE A 21 4.08 -13.48 6.48
N ILE A 22 5.11 -13.23 7.28
CA ILE A 22 6.51 -13.56 6.98
C ILE A 22 6.98 -14.56 8.05
N PRO A 23 6.77 -15.87 7.87
CA PRO A 23 7.25 -16.86 8.83
C PRO A 23 8.73 -17.16 8.61
N ASN A 24 9.50 -17.23 9.70
CA ASN A 24 10.85 -17.81 9.77
C ASN A 24 11.84 -17.34 8.70
N ARG A 25 11.83 -16.05 8.33
CA ARG A 25 12.82 -15.48 7.41
C ARG A 25 13.05 -14.00 7.68
N LEU A 26 14.28 -13.55 7.41
CA LEU A 26 14.63 -12.13 7.38
C LEU A 26 14.33 -11.56 6.00
N VAL A 27 13.55 -10.48 5.95
CA VAL A 27 13.23 -9.76 4.71
C VAL A 27 13.86 -8.38 4.78
N SER A 28 14.76 -8.08 3.84
CA SER A 28 15.45 -6.78 3.77
C SER A 28 14.75 -5.79 2.82
N LYS A 29 13.89 -6.26 1.91
CA LYS A 29 13.15 -5.43 0.96
C LYS A 29 11.75 -6.00 0.70
N LEU A 30 10.75 -5.11 0.65
CA LEU A 30 9.38 -5.40 0.21
C LEU A 30 9.02 -4.44 -0.92
N GLY A 31 8.57 -4.98 -2.05
CA GLY A 31 8.10 -4.21 -3.19
C GLY A 31 6.58 -4.26 -3.29
N PHE A 32 5.97 -3.12 -3.60
CA PHE A 32 4.52 -3.00 -3.81
C PHE A 32 4.27 -2.34 -5.16
N TRP A 33 3.38 -2.94 -5.94
CA TRP A 33 2.93 -2.40 -7.22
C TRP A 33 1.54 -1.81 -7.01
N LEU A 34 1.42 -0.49 -7.20
CA LEU A 34 0.11 0.16 -7.25
C LEU A 34 -0.28 0.33 -8.70
N ARG A 35 -1.47 -0.15 -9.04
CA ARG A 35 -2.08 0.07 -10.36
C ARG A 35 -3.18 1.09 -10.23
N LYS A 36 -3.10 2.16 -11.03
CA LYS A 36 -4.19 3.13 -11.17
C LYS A 36 -5.38 2.43 -11.81
N ARG A 37 -6.56 2.56 -11.22
CA ARG A 37 -7.84 2.15 -11.79
C ARG A 37 -8.77 3.34 -11.72
N ASP A 38 -9.47 3.63 -12.82
CA ASP A 38 -10.33 4.79 -12.98
C ASP A 38 -9.56 6.11 -12.84
N SER A 39 -10.18 7.14 -12.26
CA SER A 39 -9.62 8.49 -12.11
C SER A 39 -9.42 8.82 -10.62
N PRO A 40 -8.51 8.13 -9.89
CA PRO A 40 -8.26 8.41 -8.49
C PRO A 40 -7.62 9.78 -8.34
N ASP A 41 -8.11 10.54 -7.37
CA ASP A 41 -7.60 11.83 -6.97
C ASP A 41 -7.05 11.79 -5.54
N GLY A 42 -6.35 12.86 -5.16
CA GLY A 42 -5.85 13.03 -3.80
C GLY A 42 -4.50 12.36 -3.53
N THR A 43 -4.05 12.54 -2.30
CA THR A 43 -2.69 12.17 -1.88
C THR A 43 -2.58 10.67 -1.60
N ILE A 44 -1.60 10.02 -2.23
CA ILE A 44 -1.22 8.65 -1.93
C ILE A 44 -0.14 8.66 -0.86
N SER A 45 -0.42 7.96 0.24
CA SER A 45 0.57 7.56 1.24
C SER A 45 0.59 6.04 1.38
N MET A 46 1.73 5.50 1.80
CA MET A 46 1.91 4.09 2.15
C MET A 46 2.41 3.99 3.58
N GLU A 47 1.79 3.12 4.36
CA GLU A 47 2.19 2.85 5.74
C GLU A 47 2.29 1.34 5.96
N ILE A 48 3.32 0.92 6.68
CA ILE A 48 3.52 -0.47 7.07
C ILE A 48 3.54 -0.52 8.58
N TYR A 49 2.65 -1.33 9.14
CA TYR A 49 2.51 -1.54 10.55
C TYR A 49 2.93 -2.96 10.93
N ARG A 50 3.60 -3.09 12.06
CA ARG A 50 3.81 -4.40 12.69
C ARG A 50 2.48 -4.84 13.30
N LYS A 51 1.94 -5.99 12.87
CA LYS A 51 0.58 -6.35 13.25
C LYS A 51 0.41 -6.74 14.74
N SER A 52 1.48 -7.14 15.43
CA SER A 52 1.41 -7.58 16.82
C SER A 52 1.11 -6.44 17.81
N ASP A 53 1.52 -5.21 17.49
CA ASP A 53 1.45 -4.05 18.37
C ASP A 53 1.04 -2.76 17.64
N GLU A 54 0.71 -2.86 16.35
CA GLU A 54 0.33 -1.75 15.48
C GLU A 54 1.38 -0.64 15.42
N ALA A 55 2.64 -0.97 15.73
CA ALA A 55 3.74 -0.03 15.62
C ALA A 55 4.00 0.30 14.14
N LEU A 56 4.04 1.59 13.81
CA LEU A 56 4.42 2.07 12.49
C LEU A 56 5.90 1.73 12.24
N LEU A 57 6.15 0.90 11.24
CA LEU A 57 7.50 0.54 10.82
C LEU A 57 8.02 1.49 9.74
N ILE A 58 7.15 1.86 8.79
CA ILE A 58 7.48 2.69 7.63
C ILE A 58 6.26 3.54 7.28
N SER A 59 6.46 4.84 7.02
CA SER A 59 5.50 5.70 6.34
C SER A 59 6.19 6.41 5.18
N LYS A 60 5.49 6.52 4.04
CA LYS A 60 6.01 7.20 2.86
C LYS A 60 4.88 7.91 2.10
N LEU A 61 5.03 9.22 1.93
CA LEU A 61 4.20 10.03 1.04
C LEU A 61 4.65 9.84 -0.40
N TRP A 62 3.72 9.50 -1.31
CA TRP A 62 4.02 9.27 -2.74
C TRP A 62 3.54 10.39 -3.65
N GLY A 63 2.80 11.37 -3.12
CA GLY A 63 2.30 12.52 -3.87
C GLY A 63 0.86 12.31 -4.34
N ASN A 64 0.39 13.15 -5.26
CA ASN A 64 -0.99 13.09 -5.73
C ASN A 64 -1.18 11.93 -6.73
N ALA A 65 -2.30 11.21 -6.63
CA ALA A 65 -2.66 10.12 -7.51
C ALA A 65 -2.78 10.55 -8.98
N VAL A 66 -3.15 11.82 -9.21
CA VAL A 66 -3.27 12.39 -10.56
C VAL A 66 -1.91 12.59 -11.23
N ASP A 67 -0.85 12.83 -10.46
CA ASP A 67 0.49 13.09 -11.00
C ASP A 67 1.19 11.81 -11.51
N ARG A 68 0.59 10.64 -11.26
CA ARG A 68 1.19 9.34 -11.57
C ARG A 68 0.89 8.82 -12.99
N ASP A 69 0.51 9.71 -13.90
CA ASP A 69 0.17 9.41 -15.31
C ASP A 69 1.38 9.45 -16.26
N THR A 70 2.53 8.90 -15.86
CA THR A 70 3.69 8.69 -16.77
C THR A 70 4.19 7.25 -16.72
#